data_AF-A0A969JV10-F1
#
_entry.id   AF-A0A969JV10-F1
#
_cell.length_a   1.000
_cell.length_b   1.000
_cell.length_c   1.000
_cell.angle_alpha   90.00
_cell.angle_beta   90.00
_cell.angle_gamma   90.00
#
_symmetry.space_group_name_H-M   'P 1'
#
loop_
_entity.id
_entity.type
_entity.pdbx_description
1 polymer ?
#
loop_
_entity_poly.entity_id
_entity_poly.type
_entity_poly.pdbx_seq_one_letter_code
_entity_poly.pdbx_strand_id
1 'polypeptide(L)'
;MSKELPQTVHSQSWIIQSWASLIISLSAMTIGIIYLPVNSWIKGYLGMGLAFTVGSTVSISKTVRDQHEADRLVARVDEARVEKLLNEHHPLR
;
A
#
# COMPACT_ATOMS: atom_id res chain seq x y z
N MET A 1 22.34 10.75 17.83
CA MET A 1 22.03 9.35 18.16
C MET A 1 20.83 8.94 17.32
N SER A 2 21.11 8.39 16.14
CA SER A 2 20.12 8.06 15.11
C SER A 2 19.14 6.99 15.60
N LYS A 3 17.86 7.34 15.72
CA LYS A 3 16.79 6.36 15.94
C LYS A 3 16.38 5.78 14.59
N GLU A 4 17.05 4.69 14.20
CA GLU A 4 16.59 3.82 13.11
C GLU A 4 15.13 3.43 13.37
N LEU A 5 14.19 4.01 12.60
CA LEU A 5 12.77 3.68 12.68
C LEU A 5 12.58 2.21 12.30
N PRO A 6 12.07 1.35 13.20
CA PRO A 6 12.10 -0.09 13.02
C PRO A 6 11.35 -0.52 11.76
N GLN A 7 11.99 -1.37 10.98
CA GLN A 7 11.43 -1.90 9.74
C GLN A 7 10.55 -3.11 10.06
N THR A 8 9.25 -2.85 10.15
CA THR A 8 8.22 -3.88 10.30
C THR A 8 8.02 -4.63 8.98
N VAL A 9 9.04 -5.41 8.59
CA VAL A 9 8.93 -6.35 7.47
C VAL A 9 7.94 -7.44 7.89
N HIS A 10 6.86 -7.61 7.12
CA HIS A 10 5.88 -8.66 7.38
C HIS A 10 6.47 -10.05 7.12
N SER A 11 6.01 -11.06 7.86
CA SER A 11 6.40 -12.44 7.61
C SER A 11 5.88 -12.93 6.25
N GLN A 12 6.60 -13.85 5.61
CA GLN A 12 6.20 -14.43 4.33
C GLN A 12 4.79 -15.06 4.40
N SER A 13 4.45 -15.69 5.53
CA SER A 13 3.11 -16.25 5.78
C SER A 13 2.01 -15.19 5.71
N TRP A 14 2.23 -14.00 6.28
CA TRP A 14 1.26 -12.90 6.25
C TRP A 14 1.08 -12.32 4.84
N ILE A 15 2.17 -12.22 4.07
CA ILE A 15 2.12 -11.79 2.67
C ILE A 15 1.30 -12.78 1.84
N ILE A 16 1.57 -14.08 1.97
CA ILE A 16 0.82 -15.15 1.28
C ILE A 16 -0.66 -15.14 1.68
N GLN A 17 -0.95 -15.03 2.99
CA GLN A 17 -2.33 -14.95 3.49
C GLN A 17 -3.08 -13.75 2.90
N SER A 18 -2.45 -12.57 2.86
CA SER A 18 -3.07 -11.35 2.33
C SER A 18 -3.45 -11.49 0.85
N TRP A 19 -2.55 -12.06 0.03
CA TRP A 19 -2.83 -12.35 -1.38
C TRP A 19 -3.90 -13.43 -1.55
N ALA A 20 -3.86 -14.51 -0.76
CA ALA A 20 -4.87 -15.56 -0.79
C ALA A 20 -6.26 -15.01 -0.43
N SER A 21 -6.38 -14.19 0.61
CA SER A 21 -7.65 -13.55 1.01
C SER A 21 -8.23 -12.67 -0.09
N LEU A 22 -7.39 -11.90 -0.80
CA LEU A 22 -7.82 -11.08 -1.95
C LEU A 22 -8.36 -11.96 -3.09
N ILE A 23 -7.63 -13.02 -3.47
CA ILE A 23 -8.01 -13.93 -4.55
C ILE A 23 -9.31 -14.68 -4.21
N ILE A 24 -9.44 -15.19 -2.98
CA ILE A 24 -10.63 -15.90 -2.51
C ILE A 24 -11.85 -14.97 -2.52
N SER A 25 -11.72 -13.74 -2.00
CA SER A 25 -12.80 -12.75 -1.99
C SER A 25 -13.26 -12.37 -3.40
N LEU A 26 -12.31 -12.05 -4.30
CA LEU A 26 -12.61 -11.70 -5.68
C LEU A 26 -13.27 -12.85 -6.45
N SER A 27 -12.79 -14.09 -6.22
CA SER A 27 -13.36 -15.29 -6.82
C SER A 27 -14.78 -15.55 -6.32
N ALA A 28 -15.02 -15.46 -5.01
CA ALA A 28 -16.34 -15.65 -4.41
C ALA A 28 -17.37 -14.63 -4.94
N MET A 29 -16.99 -13.35 -5.03
CA MET A 29 -17.83 -12.30 -5.62
C MET A 29 -18.13 -12.56 -7.10
N THR A 30 -17.12 -12.93 -7.88
CA THR A 30 -17.27 -13.21 -9.33
C THR A 30 -18.20 -14.41 -9.56
N ILE A 31 -18.02 -15.49 -8.80
CA ILE A 31 -18.88 -16.67 -8.79
C ILE A 31 -20.32 -16.27 -8.41
N GLY A 32 -20.51 -15.46 -7.37
CA GLY A 32 -21.82 -14.96 -6.96
C GLY A 32 -22.55 -14.18 -8.06
N ILE A 33 -21.84 -13.32 -8.81
CA ILE A 33 -22.40 -12.58 -9.96
C ILE A 33 -22.79 -13.55 -11.09
N ILE A 34 -22.00 -14.58 -11.36
CA ILE A 34 -22.28 -15.59 -12.40
C ILE A 34 -23.54 -16.39 -12.06
N TYR A 35 -23.69 -16.88 -10.83
CA TYR A 35 -24.84 -17.68 -10.39
C TYR A 35 -26.13 -16.87 -10.15
N LEU A 36 -26.06 -15.53 -10.12
CA LEU A 36 -27.23 -14.68 -9.89
C LEU A 36 -28.30 -14.86 -11.00
N PRO A 37 -29.58 -15.11 -10.69
CA PRO A 37 -30.63 -15.35 -11.69
C PRO A 37 -31.19 -14.03 -12.27
N VAL A 38 -30.31 -13.25 -12.91
CA VAL A 38 -30.64 -11.94 -13.51
C VAL A 38 -30.11 -11.82 -14.95
N ASN A 39 -30.61 -10.83 -15.68
CA ASN A 39 -30.16 -10.50 -17.03
C ASN A 39 -28.64 -10.23 -17.09
N SER A 40 -27.97 -10.73 -18.14
CA SER A 40 -26.54 -10.53 -18.40
C SER A 40 -26.09 -9.07 -18.35
N TRP A 41 -26.94 -8.11 -18.73
CA TRP A 41 -26.64 -6.67 -18.60
C TRP A 41 -26.40 -6.25 -17.15
N ILE A 42 -27.23 -6.73 -16.22
CA ILE A 42 -27.10 -6.45 -14.78
C ILE A 42 -25.82 -7.11 -14.23
N LYS A 43 -25.49 -8.33 -14.69
CA LYS A 43 -24.21 -8.98 -14.36
C LYS A 43 -23.01 -8.16 -14.84
N GLY A 44 -23.08 -7.61 -16.05
CA GLY A 44 -22.07 -6.70 -16.59
C GLY A 44 -21.90 -5.44 -15.75
N TYR A 45 -23.00 -4.78 -15.36
CA TYR A 45 -22.98 -3.62 -14.46
C TYR A 45 -22.31 -3.93 -13.11
N LEU A 46 -22.69 -5.05 -12.47
CA LEU A 46 -22.09 -5.49 -11.21
C LEU A 46 -20.60 -5.83 -11.37
N GLY A 47 -20.22 -6.47 -12.48
CA GLY A 47 -18.83 -6.79 -12.82
C GLY A 47 -17.97 -5.54 -13.02
N MET A 48 -18.47 -4.53 -13.72
CA MET A 48 -17.80 -3.22 -13.87
C MET A 48 -17.61 -2.53 -12.51
N GLY A 49 -18.65 -2.51 -11.67
CA GLY A 49 -18.58 -1.94 -10.32
C GLY A 49 -17.56 -2.65 -9.42
N LEU A 50 -17.54 -3.98 -9.44
CA LEU A 50 -16.56 -4.80 -8.71
C LEU A 50 -15.12 -4.51 -9.18
N ALA A 51 -14.89 -4.53 -10.49
CA ALA A 51 -13.57 -4.27 -11.07
C ALA A 51 -13.06 -2.86 -10.75
N PHE A 52 -13.91 -1.84 -10.88
CA PHE A 52 -13.53 -0.45 -10.59
C PHE A 52 -13.27 -0.22 -9.10
N THR A 53 -14.09 -0.79 -8.22
CA THR A 53 -13.93 -0.67 -6.75
C THR A 53 -12.64 -1.35 -6.27
N VAL A 54 -12.35 -2.57 -6.74
CA VAL A 54 -11.10 -3.28 -6.41
C VAL A 54 -9.88 -2.55 -7.00
N GLY A 55 -9.96 -2.12 -8.25
CA GLY A 55 -8.88 -1.38 -8.93
C GLY A 55 -8.53 -0.06 -8.25
N SER A 56 -9.53 0.75 -7.90
CA SER A 56 -9.33 2.02 -7.17
C SER A 56 -8.79 1.80 -5.75
N THR A 57 -9.27 0.78 -5.03
CA THR A 57 -8.75 0.41 -3.70
C THR A 57 -7.26 0.03 -3.76
N VAL A 58 -6.85 -0.77 -4.76
CA VAL A 58 -5.43 -1.13 -4.97
C VAL A 58 -4.59 0.09 -5.35
N SER A 59 -5.12 1.01 -6.17
CA SER A 59 -4.44 2.25 -6.53
C SER A 59 -4.19 3.15 -5.32
N ILE A 60 -5.22 3.43 -4.50
CA ILE A 60 -5.09 4.20 -3.26
C ILE A 60 -4.10 3.52 -2.30
N SER A 61 -4.15 2.19 -2.19
CA SER A 61 -3.23 1.41 -1.35
C SER A 61 -1.76 1.50 -1.80
N LYS A 62 -1.50 1.81 -3.07
CA LYS A 62 -0.14 2.12 -3.57
C LYS A 62 0.21 3.56 -3.23
N THR A 63 -0.62 4.53 -3.60
CA THR A 63 -0.41 5.96 -3.30
C THR A 63 -0.10 6.24 -1.84
N VAL A 64 -0.77 5.56 -0.89
CA VAL A 64 -0.49 5.69 0.55
C VAL A 64 0.87 5.10 0.96
N ARG A 65 1.31 3.99 0.33
CA ARG A 65 2.65 3.44 0.55
C ARG A 65 3.73 4.34 -0.05
N ASP A 66 3.52 4.77 -1.29
CA ASP A 66 4.44 5.65 -2.02
C ASP A 66 4.65 6.97 -1.25
N GLN A 67 3.58 7.54 -0.68
CA GLN A 67 3.65 8.71 0.21
C GLN A 67 4.44 8.42 1.49
N HIS A 68 4.17 7.30 2.17
CA HIS A 68 4.87 6.92 3.40
C HIS A 68 6.38 6.69 3.18
N GLU A 69 6.75 6.11 2.04
CA GLU A 69 8.14 5.95 1.63
C GLU A 69 8.79 7.31 1.30
N ALA A 70 8.09 8.19 0.58
CA ALA A 70 8.58 9.54 0.27
C ALA A 70 8.83 10.38 1.53
N ASP A 71 7.88 10.45 2.46
CA ASP A 71 8.01 11.20 3.72
C ASP A 71 9.23 10.73 4.53
N ARG A 72 9.47 9.42 4.57
CA ARG A 72 10.62 8.82 5.26
C ARG A 72 11.95 9.09 4.57
N LEU A 73 11.97 9.18 3.24
CA LEU A 73 13.17 9.58 2.50
C LEU A 73 13.51 11.06 2.73
N VAL A 74 12.51 11.94 2.73
CA VAL A 74 12.69 13.37 3.04
C VAL A 74 13.27 13.54 4.44
N ALA A 75 12.68 12.91 5.46
CA ALA A 75 13.17 12.98 6.84
C ALA A 75 14.65 12.55 6.99
N ARG A 76 15.09 11.52 6.25
CA ARG A 76 16.48 11.06 6.24
C ARG A 76 17.44 12.05 5.56
N VAL A 77 16.99 12.73 4.50
CA VAL A 77 17.77 13.77 3.82
C VAL A 77 17.91 15.00 4.72
N ASP A 78 16.85 15.38 5.43
CA ASP A 78 16.90 16.52 6.36
C ASP A 78 17.77 16.22 7.59
N GLU A 79 17.71 15.00 8.17
CA GLU A 79 18.62 14.58 9.24
C GLU A 79 20.10 14.67 8.80
N ALA A 80 20.45 14.16 7.61
CA ALA A 80 21.80 14.25 7.06
C ALA A 80 22.25 15.68 6.75
N ARG A 81 21.34 16.56 6.32
CA ARG A 81 21.62 18.00 6.12
C ARG A 81 21.87 18.71 7.45
N VAL A 82 21.07 18.43 8.48
CA VAL A 82 21.23 18.98 9.82
C VAL A 82 22.54 18.51 10.46
N GLU A 83 22.87 17.21 10.34
CA GLU A 83 24.15 16.67 10.80
C GLU A 83 25.34 17.36 10.12
N LYS A 84 25.27 17.57 8.80
CA LYS A 84 26.30 18.30 8.07
C LYS A 84 26.47 19.74 8.58
N LEU A 85 25.38 20.50 8.75
CA LEU A 85 25.42 21.87 9.26
C LEU A 85 25.98 21.95 10.69
N LEU A 86 25.61 21.00 11.55
CA LEU A 86 26.15 20.90 12.92
C LEU A 86 27.66 20.62 12.93
N ASN A 87 28.14 19.79 12.00
CA ASN A 87 29.56 19.46 11.87
C ASN A 87 30.38 20.62 11.27
N GLU A 88 29.84 21.34 10.28
CA GLU A 88 30.48 22.52 9.68
C GLU A 88 30.56 23.73 10.62
N HIS A 89 29.65 23.84 11.61
CA HIS A 89 29.58 24.95 12.56
C HIS A 89 30.07 24.63 13.99
N HIS A 90 30.81 23.54 14.20
CA HIS A 90 31.22 23.12 15.55
C HIS A 90 32.24 24.11 16.19
N PRO A 91 31.87 24.90 17.22
CA PRO A 91 32.66 26.07 17.67
C PRO A 91 33.79 25.71 18.65
N LEU A 92 34.25 24.46 18.65
CA LEU A 92 35.23 23.91 19.59
C LEU A 92 36.37 23.18 18.87
N ARG A 93 36.83 23.73 17.75
CA ARG A 93 38.09 23.37 17.11
C ARG A 93 38.80 24.60 16.57
#